data_AF-G0R4Q2-F1
#
_entry.id   AF-G0R4Q2-F1
#
_cell.length_a   1.000
_cell.length_b   1.000
_cell.length_c   1.000
_cell.angle_alpha   90.00
_cell.angle_beta   90.00
_cell.angle_gamma   90.00
#
_symmetry.space_group_name_H-M   'P 1'
#
loop_
_entity.id
_entity.type
_entity.pdbx_description
1 polymer ?
#
loop_
_entity_poly.entity_id
_entity_poly.type
_entity_poly.pdbx_seq_one_letter_code
_entity_poly.pdbx_strand_id
1 'polypeptide(L)'
;MGNCYFLASLSAIAENPNRIKKLFTQENNELSYNKEFGVYNIKICVQGQWKNVIVDEFFPCITKQRGPAFTRGNDGEIWVLLLEKAWAKVNGSYSEIEKGLTRECLHDFTGAPVLQLWLDDSSNHDYVWHELLRAEKNNYVMTCGSGDGKSLADYQKVGILKGQPYSLLGAYEINVEGKETRILKLRNPWQVVEWRGKYSDNDANFMKLTHQQKQLMGTKENADGSLSYIEGTQKRDREVWTAQPQDQELEAGVYYIYTKIDWNQSEIQDFVISTYGVNNTILTEITKYECPEFLRNIYIDHARNVSKKSKKLMHNKNAWVLLEQTDDGYFYLAIQNSTDQPMQCEFKFSKLEGLKLRKPFTGKISNFTVPSNNFEVVLIKVLDYNDLQGIQIKQSIIFKSKDQN
;
A
#
# COMPACT_ATOMS: atom_id res chain seq x y z
N MET A 1 -17.89 10.31 -20.43
CA MET A 1 -19.04 11.00 -19.82
C MET A 1 -18.52 11.91 -18.72
N GLY A 2 -19.11 13.09 -18.51
CA GLY A 2 -18.64 14.09 -17.53
C GLY A 2 -18.90 13.77 -16.04
N ASN A 3 -19.16 12.51 -15.69
CA ASN A 3 -19.55 12.06 -14.34
C ASN A 3 -18.39 12.01 -13.32
N CYS A 4 -17.34 12.79 -13.48
CA CYS A 4 -16.15 12.73 -12.61
C CYS A 4 -16.44 13.06 -11.15
N TYR A 5 -17.42 13.93 -10.88
CA TYR A 5 -17.87 14.25 -9.51
C TYR A 5 -18.41 13.02 -8.79
N PHE A 6 -19.14 12.17 -9.51
CA PHE A 6 -19.68 10.92 -9.00
C PHE A 6 -18.55 9.94 -8.68
N LEU A 7 -17.58 9.78 -9.59
CA LEU A 7 -16.42 8.89 -9.37
C LEU A 7 -15.52 9.37 -8.23
N ALA A 8 -15.21 10.66 -8.15
CA ALA A 8 -14.43 11.22 -7.05
C ALA A 8 -15.11 10.99 -5.69
N SER A 9 -16.44 11.11 -5.66
CA SER A 9 -17.23 10.90 -4.44
C SER A 9 -17.26 9.42 -4.06
N LEU A 10 -17.56 8.51 -4.99
CA LEU A 10 -17.56 7.08 -4.72
C LEU A 10 -16.19 6.57 -4.29
N SER A 11 -15.12 7.04 -4.94
CA SER A 11 -13.75 6.72 -4.53
C SER A 11 -13.47 7.15 -3.09
N ALA A 12 -13.92 8.34 -2.67
CA ALA A 12 -13.76 8.80 -1.29
C ALA A 12 -14.63 8.01 -0.30
N ILE A 13 -15.87 7.65 -0.68
CA ILE A 13 -16.76 6.84 0.15
C ILE A 13 -16.18 5.44 0.35
N ALA A 14 -15.63 4.85 -0.71
CA ALA A 14 -15.08 3.50 -0.75
C ALA A 14 -13.82 3.29 0.11
N GLU A 15 -13.15 4.36 0.55
CA GLU A 15 -12.06 4.27 1.56
C GLU A 15 -12.51 3.59 2.86
N ASN A 16 -13.81 3.55 3.13
CA ASN A 16 -14.40 2.64 4.10
C ASN A 16 -15.42 1.72 3.40
N PRO A 17 -15.07 0.46 3.10
CA PRO A 17 -15.94 -0.47 2.37
C PRO A 17 -17.32 -0.66 3.00
N ASN A 18 -17.44 -0.48 4.33
CA ASN A 18 -18.73 -0.57 5.01
C ASN A 18 -19.71 0.51 4.57
N ARG A 19 -19.24 1.70 4.13
CA ARG A 19 -20.11 2.75 3.59
C ARG A 19 -20.77 2.32 2.29
N ILE A 20 -20.00 1.71 1.38
CA ILE A 20 -20.53 1.15 0.13
C ILE A 20 -21.44 -0.05 0.43
N LYS A 21 -21.01 -0.97 1.31
CA LYS A 21 -21.80 -2.15 1.69
C LYS A 21 -23.18 -1.77 2.23
N LYS A 22 -23.29 -0.71 3.04
CA LYS A 22 -24.58 -0.21 3.55
C LYS A 22 -25.57 0.17 2.46
N LEU A 23 -25.10 0.60 1.29
CA LEU A 23 -25.98 0.89 0.13
C LEU A 23 -26.61 -0.38 -0.46
N PHE A 24 -25.95 -1.52 -0.30
CA PHE A 24 -26.34 -2.84 -0.84
C PHE A 24 -26.81 -3.82 0.24
N THR A 25 -27.13 -3.35 1.45
CA THR A 25 -27.50 -4.20 2.58
C THR A 25 -28.89 -3.87 3.11
N GLN A 26 -29.73 -4.90 3.27
CA GLN A 26 -31.06 -4.78 3.87
C GLN A 26 -30.99 -4.71 5.42
N GLU A 27 -32.12 -4.42 6.09
CA GLU A 27 -32.16 -4.30 7.56
C GLU A 27 -31.78 -5.59 8.29
N ASN A 28 -31.96 -6.73 7.65
CA ASN A 28 -31.56 -8.06 8.13
C ASN A 28 -30.10 -8.45 7.79
N ASN A 29 -29.29 -7.50 7.28
CA ASN A 29 -27.93 -7.72 6.79
C ASN A 29 -27.78 -8.63 5.56
N GLU A 30 -28.86 -8.93 4.83
CA GLU A 30 -28.77 -9.68 3.58
C GLU A 30 -28.36 -8.79 2.40
N LEU A 31 -27.61 -9.37 1.46
CA LEU A 31 -27.25 -8.73 0.20
C LEU A 31 -28.51 -8.42 -0.59
N SER A 32 -28.59 -7.19 -1.09
CA SER A 32 -29.73 -6.69 -1.84
C SER A 32 -29.86 -7.24 -3.27
N TYR A 33 -29.51 -8.49 -3.54
CA TYR A 33 -29.64 -9.11 -4.87
C TYR A 33 -30.75 -10.16 -4.88
N ASN A 34 -31.74 -9.95 -5.75
CA ASN A 34 -32.75 -10.96 -6.04
C ASN A 34 -32.35 -11.71 -7.31
N LYS A 35 -31.89 -12.95 -7.14
CA LYS A 35 -31.43 -13.82 -8.22
C LYS A 35 -32.54 -14.30 -9.15
N GLU A 36 -33.78 -14.42 -8.66
CA GLU A 36 -34.91 -14.83 -9.48
C GLU A 36 -35.23 -13.80 -10.56
N PHE A 37 -35.12 -12.52 -10.21
CA PHE A 37 -35.44 -11.41 -11.11
C PHE A 37 -34.20 -10.71 -11.71
N GLY A 38 -32.99 -11.03 -11.26
CA GLY A 38 -31.76 -10.38 -11.72
C GLY A 38 -31.71 -8.88 -11.36
N VAL A 39 -32.17 -8.53 -10.15
CA VAL A 39 -32.26 -7.12 -9.72
C VAL A 39 -31.54 -6.87 -8.40
N TYR A 40 -30.97 -5.67 -8.29
CA TYR A 40 -30.32 -5.14 -7.11
C TYR A 40 -31.19 -4.05 -6.48
N ASN A 41 -31.31 -4.06 -5.15
CA ASN A 41 -31.94 -2.98 -4.39
C ASN A 41 -30.87 -2.10 -3.72
N ILE A 42 -30.76 -0.86 -4.16
CA ILE A 42 -29.74 0.10 -3.70
C ILE A 42 -30.40 1.18 -2.87
N LYS A 43 -29.90 1.43 -1.67
CA LYS A 43 -30.38 2.52 -0.81
C LYS A 43 -29.70 3.83 -1.18
N ILE A 44 -30.48 4.87 -1.50
CA ILE A 44 -29.99 6.24 -1.77
C ILE A 44 -30.81 7.23 -0.94
N CYS A 45 -30.16 8.16 -0.27
CA CYS A 45 -30.79 9.23 0.50
C CYS A 45 -31.22 10.37 -0.43
N VAL A 46 -32.43 10.29 -0.96
CA VAL A 46 -32.97 11.31 -1.88
C VAL A 46 -33.72 12.35 -1.08
N GLN A 47 -33.27 13.61 -1.13
CA GLN A 47 -33.89 14.73 -0.40
C GLN A 47 -34.00 14.47 1.12
N GLY A 48 -32.99 13.82 1.71
CA GLY A 48 -32.94 13.53 3.15
C GLY A 48 -33.70 12.29 3.58
N GLN A 49 -34.28 11.52 2.64
CA GLN A 49 -34.97 10.27 2.93
C GLN A 49 -34.31 9.09 2.22
N TRP A 50 -33.99 8.02 2.95
CA TRP A 50 -33.48 6.78 2.38
C TRP A 50 -34.57 6.09 1.54
N LYS A 51 -34.30 5.90 0.25
CA LYS A 51 -35.18 5.24 -0.71
C LYS A 51 -34.52 4.01 -1.30
N ASN A 52 -35.32 2.98 -1.55
CA ASN A 52 -34.92 1.77 -2.26
C ASN A 52 -34.99 2.01 -3.77
N VAL A 53 -33.85 1.90 -4.45
CA VAL A 53 -33.69 2.08 -5.89
C VAL A 53 -33.37 0.73 -6.50
N ILE A 54 -34.38 0.11 -7.11
CA ILE A 54 -34.26 -1.21 -7.74
C ILE A 54 -33.69 -1.03 -9.16
N VAL A 55 -32.62 -1.74 -9.50
CA VAL A 55 -32.00 -1.74 -10.83
C VAL A 55 -31.70 -3.17 -11.29
N ASP A 56 -31.92 -3.45 -12.58
CA ASP A 56 -31.54 -4.71 -13.21
C ASP A 56 -30.08 -4.72 -13.70
N GLU A 57 -29.62 -5.88 -14.20
CA GLU A 57 -28.26 -6.12 -14.70
C GLU A 57 -28.00 -5.67 -16.15
N PHE A 58 -28.95 -5.02 -16.82
CA PHE A 58 -28.75 -4.52 -18.19
C PHE A 58 -28.03 -3.17 -18.19
N PHE A 59 -26.76 -3.16 -18.57
CA PHE A 59 -25.95 -1.95 -18.68
C PHE A 59 -25.82 -1.47 -20.12
N PRO A 60 -25.78 -0.15 -20.36
CA PRO A 60 -25.38 0.39 -21.66
C PRO A 60 -23.95 -0.04 -22.00
N CYS A 61 -23.79 -0.69 -23.15
CA CYS A 61 -22.50 -1.19 -23.65
C CYS A 61 -22.21 -0.60 -25.03
N ILE A 62 -20.94 -0.26 -25.32
CA ILE A 62 -20.54 0.26 -26.64
C ILE A 62 -20.69 -0.84 -27.69
N THR A 63 -20.10 -2.00 -27.38
CA THR A 63 -20.29 -3.26 -28.11
C THR A 63 -20.16 -4.40 -27.11
N LYS A 64 -20.55 -5.63 -27.49
CA LYS A 64 -20.32 -6.82 -26.66
C LYS A 64 -18.84 -7.00 -26.28
N GLN A 65 -17.91 -6.61 -27.15
CA GLN A 65 -16.46 -6.75 -26.95
C GLN A 65 -15.84 -5.56 -26.19
N ARG A 66 -16.38 -4.35 -26.34
CA ARG A 66 -15.87 -3.15 -25.66
C ARG A 66 -16.42 -2.96 -24.25
N GLY A 67 -17.47 -3.72 -23.89
CA GLY A 67 -18.07 -3.71 -22.57
C GLY A 67 -18.86 -2.43 -22.26
N PRO A 68 -18.98 -2.09 -20.96
CA PRO A 68 -19.76 -0.94 -20.49
C PRO A 68 -19.35 0.38 -21.16
N ALA A 69 -20.35 1.20 -21.49
CA ALA A 69 -20.18 2.49 -22.15
C ALA A 69 -19.78 3.62 -21.22
N PHE A 70 -20.09 3.49 -19.93
CA PHE A 70 -19.84 4.50 -18.91
C PHE A 70 -18.80 3.99 -17.90
N THR A 71 -19.14 3.95 -16.61
CA THR A 71 -18.19 3.52 -15.58
C THR A 71 -17.83 2.05 -15.73
N ARG A 72 -16.61 1.70 -15.31
CA ARG A 72 -16.07 0.34 -15.33
C ARG A 72 -15.50 0.02 -13.95
N GLY A 73 -15.85 -1.13 -13.41
CA GLY A 73 -15.14 -1.68 -12.25
C GLY A 73 -13.87 -2.40 -12.71
N ASN A 74 -12.98 -2.65 -11.75
CA ASN A 74 -11.84 -3.52 -11.98
C ASN A 74 -12.27 -4.98 -11.85
N ASP A 75 -11.58 -5.91 -12.52
CA ASP A 75 -11.68 -7.35 -12.30
C ASP A 75 -13.12 -7.94 -12.31
N GLY A 76 -14.00 -7.36 -13.12
CA GLY A 76 -15.38 -7.83 -13.25
C GLY A 76 -16.33 -7.37 -12.13
N GLU A 77 -15.88 -6.49 -11.23
CA GLU A 77 -16.76 -5.85 -10.26
C GLU A 77 -17.80 -4.95 -10.94
N ILE A 78 -19.07 -5.10 -10.56
CA ILE A 78 -20.18 -4.36 -11.16
C ILE A 78 -20.81 -3.33 -10.21
N TRP A 79 -20.36 -3.23 -8.96
CA TRP A 79 -20.99 -2.37 -7.95
C TRP A 79 -20.98 -0.89 -8.36
N VAL A 80 -19.92 -0.41 -9.00
CA VAL A 80 -19.83 0.98 -9.49
C VAL A 80 -20.84 1.23 -10.61
N LEU A 81 -21.02 0.26 -11.52
CA LEU A 81 -21.98 0.34 -12.62
C LEU A 81 -23.41 0.36 -12.08
N LEU A 82 -23.68 -0.46 -11.06
CA LEU A 82 -24.96 -0.51 -10.37
C LEU A 82 -25.29 0.82 -9.67
N LEU A 83 -24.32 1.41 -8.96
CA LEU A 83 -24.50 2.73 -8.34
C LEU A 83 -24.69 3.83 -9.37
N GLU A 84 -23.94 3.81 -10.48
CA GLU A 84 -24.11 4.80 -11.55
C GLU A 84 -25.50 4.69 -12.18
N LYS A 85 -25.98 3.46 -12.42
CA LYS A 85 -27.31 3.21 -12.96
C LYS A 85 -28.40 3.67 -12.00
N ALA A 86 -28.26 3.41 -10.71
CA ALA A 86 -29.19 3.88 -9.70
C ALA A 86 -29.17 5.42 -9.58
N TRP A 87 -27.99 6.04 -9.68
CA TRP A 87 -27.85 7.49 -9.71
C TRP A 87 -28.53 8.11 -10.94
N ALA A 88 -28.32 7.54 -12.13
CA ALA A 88 -29.01 7.93 -13.35
C ALA A 88 -30.54 7.77 -13.22
N LYS A 89 -31.00 6.67 -12.63
CA LYS A 89 -32.43 6.42 -12.40
C LYS A 89 -33.07 7.45 -11.46
N VAL A 90 -32.39 7.81 -10.38
CA VAL A 90 -32.88 8.84 -9.43
C VAL A 90 -32.93 10.22 -10.09
N ASN A 91 -31.96 10.54 -10.95
CA ASN A 91 -31.86 11.83 -11.62
C ASN A 91 -32.54 11.89 -13.01
N GLY A 92 -33.22 10.80 -13.42
CA GLY A 92 -34.02 10.73 -14.65
C GLY A 92 -33.36 9.92 -15.77
N SER A 93 -32.09 10.17 -16.09
CA SER A 93 -31.36 9.35 -17.08
C SER A 93 -29.84 9.48 -16.94
N TYR A 94 -29.09 8.73 -17.77
CA TYR A 94 -27.65 8.93 -17.86
C TYR A 94 -27.30 10.35 -18.33
N SER A 95 -28.00 10.94 -19.32
CA SER A 95 -27.64 12.30 -19.78
C SER A 95 -27.72 13.34 -18.66
N GLU A 96 -28.66 13.17 -17.73
CA GLU A 96 -28.89 14.11 -16.62
C GLU A 96 -27.77 14.08 -15.56
N ILE A 97 -27.00 12.99 -15.49
CA ILE A 97 -25.89 12.87 -14.52
C ILE A 97 -24.54 13.23 -15.14
N GLU A 98 -24.50 13.76 -16.37
CA GLU A 98 -23.25 14.15 -17.04
C GLU A 98 -22.48 15.25 -16.29
N LYS A 99 -23.17 16.10 -15.51
CA LYS A 99 -22.54 17.10 -14.64
C LYS A 99 -23.23 17.10 -13.30
N GLY A 100 -22.49 17.44 -12.25
CA GLY A 100 -23.02 17.47 -10.90
C GLY A 100 -21.93 17.85 -9.91
N LEU A 101 -22.27 17.80 -8.63
CA LEU A 101 -21.40 18.31 -7.57
C LEU A 101 -21.10 17.18 -6.58
N THR A 102 -19.84 17.08 -6.15
CA THR A 102 -19.44 16.00 -5.22
C THR A 102 -20.27 16.02 -3.95
N ARG A 103 -20.64 17.21 -3.45
CA ARG A 103 -21.51 17.34 -2.27
C ARG A 103 -22.87 16.63 -2.40
N GLU A 104 -23.42 16.55 -3.61
CA GLU A 104 -24.71 15.88 -3.84
C GLU A 104 -24.53 14.37 -3.70
N CYS A 105 -23.50 13.81 -4.33
CA CYS A 105 -23.16 12.40 -4.17
C CYS A 105 -22.78 12.06 -2.72
N LEU A 106 -21.99 12.91 -2.06
CA LEU A 106 -21.62 12.70 -0.65
C LEU A 106 -22.86 12.67 0.23
N HIS A 107 -23.77 13.63 0.08
CA HIS A 107 -25.01 13.67 0.82
C HIS A 107 -25.89 12.44 0.51
N ASP A 108 -26.16 12.17 -0.77
CA ASP A 108 -27.16 11.18 -1.16
C ASP A 108 -26.70 9.73 -0.94
N PHE A 109 -25.39 9.45 -1.01
CA PHE A 109 -24.85 8.12 -0.71
C PHE A 109 -24.45 7.91 0.75
N THR A 110 -24.49 8.94 1.60
CA THR A 110 -24.17 8.75 3.04
C THR A 110 -25.31 9.14 3.97
N GLY A 111 -26.27 9.92 3.47
CA GLY A 111 -27.31 10.59 4.26
C GLY A 111 -26.77 11.64 5.22
N ALA A 112 -25.47 11.98 5.16
CA ALA A 112 -24.83 12.91 6.07
C ALA A 112 -24.86 14.35 5.53
N PRO A 113 -24.90 15.37 6.42
CA PRO A 113 -24.73 16.75 6.02
C PRO A 113 -23.33 16.99 5.45
N VAL A 114 -23.22 17.88 4.46
CA VAL A 114 -21.95 18.21 3.79
C VAL A 114 -21.53 19.64 4.14
N LEU A 115 -20.31 19.79 4.66
CA LEU A 115 -19.66 21.08 4.84
C LEU A 115 -18.83 21.41 3.60
N GLN A 116 -19.06 22.58 3.00
CA GLN A 116 -18.26 23.08 1.88
C GLN A 116 -17.34 24.20 2.37
N LEU A 117 -16.04 24.03 2.16
CA LEU A 117 -15.00 25.00 2.50
C LEU A 117 -14.43 25.60 1.22
N TRP A 118 -14.28 26.91 1.18
CA TRP A 118 -13.66 27.62 0.06
C TRP A 118 -12.16 27.79 0.32
N LEU A 119 -11.39 27.71 -0.76
CA LEU A 119 -9.93 27.86 -0.77
C LEU A 119 -9.56 29.01 -1.72
N ASP A 120 -10.02 30.21 -1.39
CA ASP A 120 -9.66 31.45 -2.08
C ASP A 120 -8.69 32.29 -1.23
N ASP A 121 -8.22 33.40 -1.81
CA ASP A 121 -7.26 34.31 -1.15
C ASP A 121 -7.85 35.00 0.10
N SER A 122 -9.18 35.02 0.25
CA SER A 122 -9.86 35.61 1.41
C SER A 122 -10.16 34.58 2.51
N SER A 123 -9.95 33.30 2.23
CA SER A 123 -10.28 32.21 3.12
C SER A 123 -9.28 32.11 4.27
N ASN A 124 -9.76 31.79 5.48
CA ASN A 124 -8.88 31.50 6.61
C ASN A 124 -8.27 30.09 6.43
N HIS A 125 -7.07 30.02 5.85
CA HIS A 125 -6.41 28.75 5.53
C HIS A 125 -6.11 27.90 6.76
N ASP A 126 -5.86 28.50 7.93
CA ASP A 126 -5.65 27.75 9.17
C ASP A 126 -6.95 27.12 9.68
N TYR A 127 -8.07 27.82 9.57
CA TYR A 127 -9.38 27.24 9.87
C TYR A 127 -9.71 26.08 8.93
N VAL A 128 -9.49 26.26 7.62
CA VAL A 128 -9.73 25.19 6.64
C VAL A 128 -8.85 23.98 6.97
N TRP A 129 -7.57 24.21 7.26
CA TRP A 129 -6.66 23.15 7.64
C TRP A 129 -7.08 22.41 8.92
N HIS A 130 -7.48 23.15 9.95
CA HIS A 130 -8.03 22.57 11.18
C HIS A 130 -9.24 21.67 10.91
N GLU A 131 -10.18 22.11 10.06
CA GLU A 131 -11.32 21.29 9.69
C GLU A 131 -10.93 20.06 8.88
N LEU A 132 -9.89 20.12 8.03
CA LEU A 132 -9.37 18.94 7.32
C LEU A 132 -8.78 17.91 8.28
N LEU A 133 -7.95 18.34 9.25
CA LEU A 133 -7.40 17.44 10.27
C LEU A 133 -8.51 16.83 11.16
N ARG A 134 -9.51 17.63 11.51
CA ARG A 134 -10.69 17.16 12.24
C ARG A 134 -11.45 16.11 11.42
N ALA A 135 -11.66 16.35 10.13
CA ALA A 135 -12.35 15.43 9.24
C ALA A 135 -11.58 14.12 9.07
N GLU A 136 -10.26 14.17 8.90
CA GLU A 136 -9.38 12.98 8.86
C GLU A 136 -9.52 12.16 10.15
N LYS A 137 -9.31 12.80 11.32
CA LYS A 137 -9.39 12.14 12.63
C LYS A 137 -10.74 11.47 12.89
N ASN A 138 -11.83 12.05 12.40
CA ASN A 138 -13.18 11.50 12.57
C ASN A 138 -13.58 10.55 11.42
N ASN A 139 -12.67 10.24 10.50
CA ASN A 139 -12.93 9.42 9.32
C ASN A 139 -14.15 9.93 8.54
N TYR A 140 -14.15 11.22 8.19
CA TYR A 140 -15.16 11.82 7.33
C TYR A 140 -14.81 11.62 5.86
N VAL A 141 -15.82 11.57 5.00
CA VAL A 141 -15.61 11.50 3.55
C VAL A 141 -15.28 12.90 3.03
N MET A 142 -14.14 13.03 2.34
CA MET A 142 -13.68 14.32 1.83
C MET A 142 -13.45 14.29 0.32
N THR A 143 -13.82 15.39 -0.34
CA THR A 143 -13.51 15.65 -1.75
C THR A 143 -13.04 17.09 -1.91
N CYS A 144 -12.30 17.37 -2.98
CA CYS A 144 -11.95 18.73 -3.34
C CYS A 144 -12.02 18.91 -4.86
N GLY A 145 -11.96 20.14 -5.34
CA GLY A 145 -11.93 20.45 -6.77
C GLY A 145 -10.88 21.48 -7.09
N SER A 146 -10.29 21.38 -8.28
CA SER A 146 -9.44 22.44 -8.82
C SER A 146 -10.32 23.58 -9.36
N GLY A 147 -10.06 24.81 -8.92
CA GLY A 147 -10.80 25.99 -9.36
C GLY A 147 -10.36 26.51 -10.73
N ASP A 148 -10.97 27.61 -11.19
CA ASP A 148 -10.69 28.17 -12.52
C ASP A 148 -9.65 29.31 -12.54
N GLY A 149 -9.10 29.68 -11.38
CA GLY A 149 -8.24 30.85 -11.20
C GLY A 149 -6.84 30.79 -11.81
N LYS A 150 -6.42 29.64 -12.38
CA LYS A 150 -5.12 29.49 -13.07
C LYS A 150 -5.28 29.08 -14.53
N SER A 151 -4.25 29.33 -15.33
CA SER A 151 -4.23 28.92 -16.74
C SER A 151 -4.16 27.39 -16.85
N LEU A 152 -4.58 26.84 -18.00
CA LEU A 152 -4.48 25.39 -18.25
C LEU A 152 -3.01 24.91 -18.19
N ALA A 153 -2.07 25.73 -18.67
CA ALA A 153 -0.65 25.42 -18.65
C ALA A 153 -0.08 25.30 -17.23
N ASP A 154 -0.52 26.16 -16.30
CA ASP A 154 -0.09 26.11 -14.90
C ASP A 154 -0.53 24.81 -14.23
N TYR A 155 -1.78 24.41 -14.49
CA TYR A 155 -2.36 23.16 -14.00
C TYR A 155 -1.62 21.92 -14.54
N GLN A 156 -1.37 21.88 -15.85
CA GLN A 156 -0.62 20.80 -16.51
C GLN A 156 0.81 20.66 -15.99
N LYS A 157 1.49 21.79 -15.72
CA LYS A 157 2.86 21.81 -15.21
C LYS A 157 2.99 21.06 -13.88
N VAL A 158 1.99 21.18 -13.01
CA VAL A 158 1.99 20.53 -11.69
C VAL A 158 1.21 19.22 -11.66
N GLY A 159 0.62 18.79 -12.77
CA GLY A 159 -0.08 17.52 -12.86
C GLY A 159 -1.49 17.50 -12.25
N ILE A 160 -2.16 18.66 -12.18
CA ILE A 160 -3.55 18.78 -11.76
C ILE A 160 -4.40 19.13 -12.98
N LEU A 161 -5.50 18.42 -13.20
CA LEU A 161 -6.51 18.78 -14.21
C LEU A 161 -7.36 19.94 -13.72
N LYS A 162 -7.59 20.95 -14.57
CA LYS A 162 -8.41 22.13 -14.30
C LYS A 162 -9.91 21.78 -14.24
N GLY A 163 -10.64 22.34 -13.28
CA GLY A 163 -12.09 22.16 -13.13
C GLY A 163 -12.50 20.72 -12.83
N GLN A 164 -11.62 19.93 -12.20
CA GLN A 164 -11.85 18.52 -11.92
C GLN A 164 -11.96 18.24 -10.42
N PRO A 165 -12.88 17.35 -10.01
CA PRO A 165 -12.97 16.85 -8.66
C PRO A 165 -11.95 15.75 -8.38
N TYR A 166 -11.49 15.69 -7.14
CA TYR A 166 -10.57 14.69 -6.61
C TYR A 166 -11.12 14.17 -5.29
N SER A 167 -10.83 12.91 -4.98
CA SER A 167 -11.00 12.39 -3.64
C SER A 167 -9.89 12.95 -2.75
N LEU A 168 -10.22 13.46 -1.58
CA LEU A 168 -9.24 13.85 -0.56
C LEU A 168 -9.12 12.69 0.42
N LEU A 169 -8.03 11.93 0.30
CA LEU A 169 -7.81 10.68 1.01
C LEU A 169 -7.13 10.86 2.36
N GLY A 170 -6.54 12.04 2.60
CA GLY A 170 -5.90 12.32 3.88
C GLY A 170 -5.31 13.70 3.98
N ALA A 171 -5.17 14.17 5.21
CA ALA A 171 -4.52 15.42 5.58
C ALA A 171 -3.54 15.17 6.73
N TYR A 172 -2.29 15.62 6.56
CA TYR A 172 -1.19 15.28 7.46
C TYR A 172 -0.38 16.52 7.83
N GLU A 173 -0.10 16.68 9.13
CA GLU A 173 0.96 17.54 9.63
C GLU A 173 2.15 16.67 10.02
N ILE A 174 3.27 16.88 9.33
CA ILE A 174 4.47 16.09 9.54
C ILE A 174 5.69 16.98 9.72
N ASN A 175 6.67 16.49 10.48
CA ASN A 175 7.97 17.14 10.58
C ASN A 175 8.91 16.58 9.51
N VAL A 176 9.35 17.43 8.59
CA VAL A 176 10.34 17.09 7.57
C VAL A 176 11.60 17.92 7.86
N GLU A 177 12.66 17.25 8.31
CA GLU A 177 13.96 17.88 8.62
C GLU A 177 13.86 19.07 9.59
N GLY A 178 13.03 18.94 10.64
CA GLY A 178 12.82 19.99 11.64
C GLY A 178 11.74 21.02 11.27
N LYS A 179 11.15 20.93 10.07
CA LYS A 179 10.11 21.83 9.61
C LYS A 179 8.74 21.15 9.57
N GLU A 180 7.78 21.77 10.24
CA GLU A 180 6.37 21.39 10.15
C GLU A 180 5.83 21.64 8.73
N THR A 181 5.25 20.60 8.14
CA THR A 181 4.77 20.57 6.76
C THR A 181 3.37 19.97 6.72
N ARG A 182 2.46 20.69 6.07
CA ARG A 182 1.09 20.29 5.77
C ARG A 182 1.03 19.57 4.41
N ILE A 183 0.52 18.34 4.37
CA ILE A 183 0.42 17.50 3.18
C ILE A 183 -1.00 16.98 3.01
N LEU A 184 -1.51 17.03 1.78
CA LEU A 184 -2.77 16.40 1.39
C LEU A 184 -2.51 15.21 0.47
N LYS A 185 -3.21 14.10 0.70
CA LYS A 185 -3.24 12.96 -0.21
C LYS A 185 -4.50 13.04 -1.07
N LEU A 186 -4.32 13.09 -2.39
CA LEU A 186 -5.40 13.22 -3.37
C LEU A 186 -5.44 12.00 -4.29
N ARG A 187 -6.64 11.62 -4.76
CA ARG A 187 -6.80 10.65 -5.85
C ARG A 187 -7.53 11.28 -7.02
N ASN A 188 -6.92 11.18 -8.20
CA ASN A 188 -7.55 11.50 -9.46
C ASN A 188 -8.48 10.33 -9.87
N PRO A 189 -9.81 10.53 -9.96
CA PRO A 189 -10.75 9.46 -10.29
C PRO A 189 -10.53 8.86 -11.69
N TRP A 190 -9.85 9.58 -12.60
CA TRP A 190 -9.54 9.09 -13.95
C TRP A 190 -8.19 8.40 -14.06
N GLN A 191 -7.33 8.50 -13.04
CA GLN A 191 -5.99 7.90 -13.02
C GLN A 191 -5.12 8.23 -14.26
N VAL A 192 -5.38 9.35 -14.94
CA VAL A 192 -4.68 9.75 -16.17
C VAL A 192 -3.44 10.60 -15.90
N VAL A 193 -3.45 11.38 -14.82
CA VAL A 193 -2.35 12.26 -14.41
C VAL A 193 -2.29 12.34 -12.89
N GLU A 194 -1.07 12.54 -12.39
CA GLU A 194 -0.76 12.68 -10.97
C GLU A 194 0.00 13.97 -10.70
N TRP A 195 -0.03 14.41 -9.44
CA TRP A 195 0.73 15.55 -8.94
C TRP A 195 2.22 15.40 -9.25
N ARG A 196 2.86 16.47 -9.74
CA ARG A 196 4.29 16.51 -10.10
C ARG A 196 5.11 17.51 -9.29
N GLY A 197 4.48 18.16 -8.31
CA GLY A 197 5.15 19.13 -7.46
C GLY A 197 5.85 18.48 -6.26
N LYS A 198 6.14 19.29 -5.24
CA LYS A 198 6.73 18.81 -3.98
C LYS A 198 5.87 17.73 -3.34
N TYR A 199 6.50 16.70 -2.81
CA TYR A 199 5.83 15.50 -2.28
C TYR A 199 5.04 14.70 -3.31
N SER A 200 5.30 14.88 -4.61
CA SER A 200 4.93 13.89 -5.61
C SER A 200 5.80 12.64 -5.51
N ASP A 201 5.36 11.57 -6.16
CA ASP A 201 6.00 10.25 -6.08
C ASP A 201 7.47 10.23 -6.53
N ASN A 202 7.86 11.15 -7.42
CA ASN A 202 9.24 11.28 -7.91
C ASN A 202 10.02 12.42 -7.21
N ASP A 203 9.42 13.09 -6.23
CA ASP A 203 10.05 14.21 -5.54
C ASP A 203 10.94 13.73 -4.39
N ALA A 204 12.14 14.29 -4.30
CA ALA A 204 13.09 13.91 -3.26
C ALA A 204 12.56 14.16 -1.83
N ASN A 205 11.61 15.09 -1.63
CA ASN A 205 11.02 15.32 -0.30
C ASN A 205 10.03 14.21 0.09
N PHE A 206 9.42 13.51 -0.87
CA PHE A 206 8.60 12.32 -0.59
C PHE A 206 9.46 11.17 -0.05
N MET A 207 10.66 10.97 -0.61
CA MET A 207 11.61 9.95 -0.16
C MET A 207 12.17 10.20 1.25
N LYS A 208 11.97 11.39 1.81
CA LYS A 208 12.36 11.75 3.18
C LYS A 208 11.28 11.44 4.21
N LEU A 209 10.07 11.07 3.79
CA LEU A 209 8.99 10.68 4.69
C LEU A 209 9.32 9.34 5.37
N THR A 210 9.06 9.21 6.67
CA THR A 210 9.48 8.04 7.43
C THR A 210 8.73 6.76 7.02
N HIS A 211 9.46 5.66 6.90
CA HIS A 211 9.01 4.30 6.54
C HIS A 211 8.01 3.64 7.53
N GLN A 212 7.38 4.36 8.44
CA GLN A 212 6.68 3.78 9.60
C GLN A 212 5.33 3.10 9.28
N GLN A 213 5.01 2.84 8.01
CA GLN A 213 3.74 2.27 7.57
C GLN A 213 3.98 0.96 6.81
N LYS A 214 3.81 -0.15 7.53
CA LYS A 214 3.54 -1.55 7.12
C LYS A 214 4.23 -2.10 5.86
N GLN A 215 5.21 -2.98 6.05
CA GLN A 215 5.79 -3.78 4.97
C GLN A 215 5.17 -5.18 4.91
N LEU A 216 4.88 -5.63 3.68
CA LEU A 216 4.44 -6.97 3.35
C LEU A 216 5.53 -7.67 2.54
N MET A 217 5.94 -8.87 2.92
CA MET A 217 6.83 -9.72 2.12
C MET A 217 6.09 -10.98 1.67
N GLY A 218 6.13 -11.27 0.37
CA GLY A 218 5.61 -12.50 -0.24
C GLY A 218 6.73 -13.42 -0.69
N THR A 219 6.58 -14.73 -0.43
CA THR A 219 7.49 -15.78 -0.90
C THR A 219 6.73 -16.98 -1.45
N LYS A 220 7.38 -17.74 -2.33
CA LYS A 220 6.91 -19.04 -2.82
C LYS A 220 7.70 -20.16 -2.17
N GLU A 221 7.02 -21.21 -1.74
CA GLU A 221 7.65 -22.48 -1.37
C GLU A 221 8.00 -23.28 -2.62
N ASN A 222 9.27 -23.63 -2.77
CA ASN A 222 9.75 -24.51 -3.83
C ASN A 222 9.55 -25.97 -3.45
N ALA A 223 9.60 -26.88 -4.42
CA ALA A 223 9.40 -28.31 -4.21
C ALA A 223 10.41 -28.97 -3.24
N ASP A 224 11.57 -28.35 -3.03
CA ASP A 224 12.62 -28.79 -2.09
C ASP A 224 12.44 -28.20 -0.67
N GLY A 225 11.36 -27.46 -0.42
CA GLY A 225 11.09 -26.76 0.85
C GLY A 225 11.85 -25.45 1.01
N SER A 226 12.65 -25.02 0.02
CA SER A 226 13.27 -23.69 0.05
C SER A 226 12.26 -22.59 -0.26
N LEU A 227 12.53 -21.36 0.18
CA LEU A 227 11.65 -20.21 -0.04
C LEU A 227 12.30 -19.22 -1.01
N SER A 228 11.58 -18.86 -2.06
CA SER A 228 11.98 -17.85 -3.04
C SER A 228 11.29 -16.52 -2.76
N TYR A 229 12.04 -15.42 -2.73
CA TYR A 229 11.46 -14.09 -2.57
C TYR A 229 10.69 -13.69 -3.84
N ILE A 230 9.48 -13.13 -3.67
CA ILE A 230 8.66 -12.63 -4.77
C ILE A 230 8.68 -11.10 -4.76
N GLU A 231 8.10 -10.49 -3.72
CA GLU A 231 8.02 -9.04 -3.58
C GLU A 231 7.85 -8.66 -2.10
N GLY A 232 8.25 -7.43 -1.77
CA GLY A 232 8.40 -6.95 -0.39
C GLY A 232 8.07 -5.48 -0.21
N THR A 233 7.73 -4.80 -1.31
CA THR A 233 7.63 -3.35 -1.35
C THR A 233 6.17 -2.94 -1.41
N GLN A 234 5.72 -2.23 -0.39
CA GLN A 234 4.41 -1.58 -0.43
C GLN A 234 4.42 -0.49 -1.49
N LYS A 235 3.48 -0.56 -2.43
CA LYS A 235 3.24 0.50 -3.42
C LYS A 235 2.51 1.67 -2.74
N ARG A 236 2.49 2.80 -3.46
CA ARG A 236 2.21 4.16 -2.97
C ARG A 236 0.80 4.35 -2.39
N ASP A 237 -0.11 3.43 -2.72
CA ASP A 237 -1.49 3.31 -2.28
C ASP A 237 -1.68 2.47 -1.01
N ARG A 238 -0.59 1.99 -0.39
CA ARG A 238 -0.59 1.00 0.70
C ARG A 238 -0.92 -0.42 0.25
N GLU A 239 -1.00 -0.67 -1.05
CA GLU A 239 -1.21 -2.01 -1.60
C GLU A 239 0.14 -2.65 -1.95
N VAL A 240 0.23 -3.96 -1.81
CA VAL A 240 1.39 -4.74 -2.29
C VAL A 240 0.81 -5.68 -3.33
N TRP A 241 1.25 -5.53 -4.58
CA TRP A 241 0.68 -6.27 -5.70
C TRP A 241 1.77 -7.01 -6.42
N THR A 242 1.83 -8.32 -6.20
CA THR A 242 2.94 -9.22 -6.59
C THR A 242 2.92 -9.64 -8.07
N ALA A 243 2.32 -8.85 -8.95
CA ALA A 243 2.40 -9.05 -10.39
C ALA A 243 2.76 -7.72 -11.06
N GLN A 244 3.91 -7.63 -11.71
CA GLN A 244 4.16 -6.49 -12.60
C GLN A 244 3.41 -6.72 -13.93
N PRO A 245 3.12 -5.67 -14.72
CA PRO A 245 2.40 -5.80 -15.99
C PRO A 245 3.12 -6.63 -17.08
N GLN A 246 4.34 -7.12 -16.83
CA GLN A 246 5.18 -7.85 -17.79
C GLN A 246 5.77 -9.11 -17.14
N ASP A 247 4.93 -10.14 -16.90
CA ASP A 247 5.30 -11.52 -16.53
C ASP A 247 5.41 -11.83 -15.02
N GLN A 248 4.33 -12.37 -14.44
CA GLN A 248 4.17 -13.79 -14.09
C GLN A 248 2.90 -13.92 -13.22
N GLU A 249 1.90 -14.63 -13.72
CA GLU A 249 0.79 -15.09 -12.86
C GLU A 249 1.38 -15.96 -11.75
N LEU A 250 0.84 -15.84 -10.52
CA LEU A 250 1.22 -16.76 -9.46
C LEU A 250 0.85 -18.19 -9.89
N GLU A 251 1.85 -19.05 -10.00
CA GLU A 251 1.64 -20.46 -10.29
C GLU A 251 0.96 -21.17 -9.11
N ALA A 252 0.35 -22.33 -9.37
CA ALA A 252 -0.19 -23.14 -8.29
C ALA A 252 0.93 -23.56 -7.32
N GLY A 253 0.75 -23.29 -6.02
CA GLY A 253 1.75 -23.58 -5.01
C GLY A 253 1.40 -23.05 -3.63
N VAL A 254 2.33 -23.23 -2.68
CA VAL A 254 2.23 -22.68 -1.32
C VAL A 254 3.01 -21.38 -1.27
N TYR A 255 2.37 -20.35 -0.71
CA TYR A 255 2.93 -19.02 -0.58
C TYR A 255 2.87 -18.58 0.88
N TYR A 256 3.89 -17.87 1.31
CA TYR A 256 3.97 -17.30 2.66
C TYR A 256 4.01 -15.79 2.58
N ILE A 257 3.19 -15.15 3.40
CA ILE A 257 3.09 -13.69 3.46
C ILE A 257 3.43 -13.24 4.88
N TYR A 258 4.43 -12.38 5.01
CA TYR A 258 4.79 -11.75 6.28
C TYR A 258 4.39 -10.28 6.27
N THR A 259 3.57 -9.91 7.24
CA THR A 259 3.14 -8.53 7.45
C THR A 259 3.75 -7.99 8.73
N LYS A 260 4.46 -6.87 8.64
CA LYS A 260 4.92 -6.14 9.84
C LYS A 260 3.99 -4.96 10.07
N ILE A 261 3.23 -5.01 11.16
CA ILE A 261 2.27 -3.97 11.54
C ILE A 261 2.80 -3.30 12.80
N ASP A 262 2.77 -1.96 12.84
CA ASP A 262 2.95 -1.26 14.11
C ASP A 262 1.68 -1.41 14.93
N TRP A 263 1.80 -1.95 16.14
CA TRP A 263 0.65 -2.16 17.02
C TRP A 263 0.16 -0.86 17.66
N ASN A 264 0.99 0.20 17.68
CA ASN A 264 0.62 1.52 18.17
C ASN A 264 0.03 2.39 17.05
N GLN A 265 -0.97 1.87 16.33
CA GLN A 265 -1.68 2.65 15.32
C GLN A 265 -2.96 3.24 15.89
N SER A 266 -3.10 4.56 15.77
CA SER A 266 -4.28 5.28 16.24
C SER A 266 -5.52 5.04 15.39
N GLU A 267 -5.37 4.59 14.13
CA GLU A 267 -6.48 4.61 13.16
C GLU A 267 -6.63 3.36 12.27
N ILE A 268 -5.58 2.57 12.00
CA ILE A 268 -5.65 1.42 11.08
C ILE A 268 -5.49 0.10 11.83
N GLN A 269 -6.61 -0.51 12.20
CA GLN A 269 -6.61 -1.82 12.88
C GLN A 269 -6.67 -3.01 11.92
N ASP A 270 -7.08 -2.79 10.67
CA ASP A 270 -7.28 -3.87 9.69
C ASP A 270 -6.28 -3.78 8.53
N PHE A 271 -5.86 -4.93 8.02
CA PHE A 271 -5.18 -5.06 6.73
C PHE A 271 -5.86 -6.20 5.98
N VAL A 272 -6.03 -6.03 4.67
CA VAL A 272 -6.72 -7.00 3.82
C VAL A 272 -5.70 -7.64 2.90
N ILE A 273 -5.69 -8.97 2.87
CA ILE A 273 -5.00 -9.75 1.83
C ILE A 273 -6.08 -10.25 0.89
N SER A 274 -6.02 -9.81 -0.37
CA SER A 274 -6.91 -10.27 -1.44
C SER A 274 -6.11 -11.03 -2.48
N THR A 275 -6.67 -12.13 -2.98
CA THR A 275 -6.07 -12.90 -4.07
C THR A 275 -7.06 -12.99 -5.22
N TYR A 276 -6.60 -12.75 -6.44
CA TYR A 276 -7.43 -12.78 -7.64
C TYR A 276 -6.88 -13.85 -8.59
N GLY A 277 -7.75 -14.78 -9.02
CA GLY A 277 -7.35 -15.86 -9.91
C GLY A 277 -8.49 -16.84 -10.20
N VAL A 278 -8.30 -17.65 -11.25
CA VAL A 278 -9.27 -18.69 -11.65
C VAL A 278 -9.29 -19.89 -10.71
N ASN A 279 -8.22 -20.08 -9.92
CA ASN A 279 -8.09 -21.18 -8.97
C ASN A 279 -8.58 -20.76 -7.58
N ASN A 280 -9.07 -21.73 -6.81
CA ASN A 280 -9.41 -21.51 -5.41
C ASN A 280 -8.14 -21.24 -4.59
N THR A 281 -8.16 -20.16 -3.82
CA THR A 281 -7.10 -19.80 -2.88
C THR A 281 -7.59 -19.96 -1.45
N ILE A 282 -6.77 -20.61 -0.61
CA ILE A 282 -7.05 -20.76 0.82
C ILE A 282 -6.05 -19.88 1.58
N LEU A 283 -6.57 -18.88 2.29
CA LEU A 283 -5.77 -18.04 3.19
C LEU A 283 -5.84 -18.61 4.60
N THR A 284 -4.68 -19.00 5.14
CA THR A 284 -4.56 -19.50 6.52
C THR A 284 -3.60 -18.60 7.29
N GLU A 285 -4.03 -18.08 8.42
CA GLU A 285 -3.13 -17.38 9.34
C GLU A 285 -2.24 -18.39 10.04
N ILE A 286 -0.93 -18.15 9.97
CA ILE A 286 0.08 -18.96 10.67
C ILE A 286 0.97 -18.06 11.51
N THR A 287 1.53 -18.63 12.57
CA THR A 287 2.45 -17.93 13.46
C THR A 287 3.89 -18.04 12.95
N LYS A 288 4.73 -17.08 13.34
CA LYS A 288 6.19 -17.13 13.08
C LYS A 288 6.91 -18.39 13.60
N TYR A 289 6.26 -19.17 14.47
CA TYR A 289 6.81 -20.40 15.03
C TYR A 289 6.59 -21.60 14.11
N GLU A 290 5.59 -21.53 13.23
CA GLU A 290 5.29 -22.56 12.23
C GLU A 290 6.21 -22.43 11.01
N CYS A 291 6.79 -21.25 10.76
CA CYS A 291 7.79 -21.03 9.71
C CYS A 291 8.99 -20.21 10.24
N PRO A 292 9.83 -20.78 11.13
CA PRO A 292 10.89 -20.04 11.82
C PRO A 292 12.02 -19.56 10.89
N GLU A 293 12.25 -20.26 9.78
CA GLU A 293 13.30 -19.96 8.81
C GLU A 293 12.85 -18.94 7.74
N PHE A 294 11.60 -18.49 7.76
CA PHE A 294 11.02 -17.62 6.72
C PHE A 294 11.90 -16.41 6.40
N LEU A 295 12.17 -15.56 7.39
CA LEU A 295 12.97 -14.35 7.20
C LEU A 295 14.40 -14.68 6.77
N ARG A 296 14.99 -15.74 7.35
CA ARG A 296 16.36 -16.13 7.05
C ARG A 296 16.50 -16.54 5.58
N ASN A 297 15.58 -17.36 5.08
CA ASN A 297 15.59 -17.82 3.69
C ASN A 297 15.35 -16.67 2.70
N ILE A 298 14.47 -15.72 3.02
CA ILE A 298 14.25 -14.51 2.20
C ILE A 298 15.55 -13.74 1.99
N TYR A 299 16.26 -13.44 3.07
CA TYR A 299 17.46 -12.63 2.94
C TYR A 299 18.63 -13.41 2.35
N ILE A 300 18.65 -14.75 2.45
CA ILE A 300 19.58 -15.58 1.68
C ILE A 300 19.33 -15.40 0.19
N ASP A 301 18.08 -15.55 -0.25
CA ASP A 301 17.71 -15.41 -1.67
C ASP A 301 17.97 -13.99 -2.18
N HIS A 302 17.53 -12.97 -1.43
CA HIS A 302 17.82 -11.57 -1.72
C HIS A 302 19.34 -11.33 -1.86
N ALA A 303 20.15 -11.79 -0.90
CA ALA A 303 21.60 -11.63 -0.95
C ALA A 303 22.27 -12.32 -2.14
N ARG A 304 21.73 -13.46 -2.61
CA ARG A 304 22.22 -14.13 -3.83
C ARG A 304 22.02 -13.24 -5.06
N ASN A 305 20.90 -12.54 -5.14
CA ASN A 305 20.50 -11.69 -6.26
C ASN A 305 21.11 -10.28 -6.24
N VAL A 306 21.64 -9.80 -5.11
CA VAL A 306 22.36 -8.51 -5.04
C VAL A 306 23.61 -8.51 -5.94
N SER A 307 23.84 -7.37 -6.61
CA SER A 307 24.97 -7.11 -7.51
C SER A 307 26.33 -7.47 -6.89
N LYS A 308 27.22 -8.06 -7.70
CA LYS A 308 28.59 -8.44 -7.27
C LYS A 308 29.42 -7.26 -6.75
N LYS A 309 29.12 -6.01 -7.15
CA LYS A 309 29.84 -4.82 -6.69
C LYS A 309 29.59 -4.48 -5.21
N SER A 310 28.42 -4.82 -4.68
CA SER A 310 28.08 -4.59 -3.27
C SER A 310 28.69 -5.64 -2.34
N LYS A 311 29.12 -6.79 -2.90
CA LYS A 311 29.69 -7.91 -2.16
C LYS A 311 31.19 -7.68 -1.94
N LYS A 312 31.62 -7.65 -0.68
CA LYS A 312 33.04 -7.55 -0.33
C LYS A 312 33.69 -8.94 -0.40
N LEU A 313 34.55 -9.13 -1.40
CA LEU A 313 35.37 -10.33 -1.56
C LEU A 313 36.37 -10.45 -0.41
N MET A 314 36.53 -11.66 0.12
CA MET A 314 37.50 -11.95 1.17
C MET A 314 38.86 -12.34 0.59
N HIS A 315 39.90 -12.32 1.43
CA HIS A 315 41.30 -12.48 1.01
C HIS A 315 41.57 -13.74 0.15
N ASN A 316 40.80 -14.81 0.30
CA ASN A 316 40.92 -16.04 -0.51
C ASN A 316 40.02 -16.10 -1.76
N LYS A 317 39.33 -15.00 -2.13
CA LYS A 317 38.41 -14.87 -3.29
C LYS A 317 37.22 -15.85 -3.35
N ASN A 318 37.20 -16.91 -2.54
CA ASN A 318 36.19 -17.97 -2.52
C ASN A 318 35.13 -17.77 -1.41
N ALA A 319 35.02 -16.57 -0.88
CA ALA A 319 34.01 -16.24 0.11
C ALA A 319 33.76 -14.72 0.10
N TRP A 320 32.54 -14.31 0.43
CA TRP A 320 32.13 -12.90 0.40
C TRP A 320 31.19 -12.56 1.54
N VAL A 321 31.17 -11.27 1.87
CA VAL A 321 30.32 -10.70 2.92
C VAL A 321 29.53 -9.54 2.34
N LEU A 322 28.25 -9.49 2.71
CA LEU A 322 27.32 -8.43 2.36
C LEU A 322 26.61 -7.98 3.63
N LEU A 323 26.64 -6.68 3.91
CA LEU A 323 25.85 -6.06 4.96
C LEU A 323 24.93 -5.06 4.28
N GLU A 324 23.63 -5.32 4.33
CA GLU A 324 22.62 -4.48 3.71
C GLU A 324 21.59 -4.07 4.74
N GLN A 325 21.10 -2.85 4.59
CA GLN A 325 19.88 -2.39 5.22
C GLN A 325 18.74 -2.66 4.27
N THR A 326 17.67 -3.27 4.75
CA THR A 326 16.47 -3.50 3.97
C THR A 326 15.39 -2.52 4.40
N ASP A 327 14.56 -2.11 3.44
CA ASP A 327 13.48 -1.15 3.67
C ASP A 327 12.48 -1.65 4.73
N ASP A 328 12.45 -2.96 4.98
CA ASP A 328 11.60 -3.64 5.95
C ASP A 328 12.03 -3.53 7.44
N GLY A 329 13.09 -2.76 7.70
CA GLY A 329 13.61 -2.52 9.05
C GLY A 329 14.44 -3.64 9.61
N TYR A 330 15.08 -4.38 8.73
CA TYR A 330 16.16 -5.27 9.10
C TYR A 330 17.47 -4.75 8.51
N PHE A 331 18.56 -5.10 9.18
CA PHE A 331 19.83 -5.29 8.52
C PHE A 331 20.05 -6.78 8.46
N TYR A 332 20.70 -7.23 7.40
CA TYR A 332 21.20 -8.59 7.34
C TYR A 332 22.67 -8.60 6.95
N LEU A 333 23.43 -9.47 7.61
CA LEU A 333 24.78 -9.82 7.23
C LEU A 333 24.72 -11.18 6.56
N ALA A 334 24.98 -11.23 5.26
CA ALA A 334 25.09 -12.45 4.49
C ALA A 334 26.56 -12.84 4.30
N ILE A 335 26.85 -14.12 4.53
CA ILE A 335 28.18 -14.70 4.40
C ILE A 335 28.06 -15.97 3.56
N GLN A 336 28.75 -16.02 2.43
CA GLN A 336 28.93 -17.24 1.65
C GLN A 336 30.34 -17.78 1.88
N ASN A 337 30.43 -19.04 2.33
CA ASN A 337 31.66 -19.81 2.32
C ASN A 337 31.63 -20.76 1.12
N SER A 338 32.52 -20.56 0.13
CA SER A 338 32.70 -21.49 -0.99
C SER A 338 34.07 -22.17 -0.93
N THR A 339 34.62 -22.28 0.29
CA THR A 339 35.85 -23.04 0.56
C THR A 339 35.48 -24.42 1.07
N ASP A 340 36.43 -25.36 0.97
CA ASP A 340 36.27 -26.73 1.44
C ASP A 340 36.36 -26.88 2.97
N GLN A 341 36.64 -25.78 3.69
CA GLN A 341 36.83 -25.78 5.14
C GLN A 341 35.79 -24.90 5.85
N PRO A 342 35.41 -25.23 7.10
CA PRO A 342 34.54 -24.37 7.89
C PRO A 342 35.23 -23.05 8.22
N MET A 343 34.45 -21.98 8.23
CA MET A 343 34.95 -20.62 8.44
C MET A 343 34.46 -20.07 9.78
N GLN A 344 35.39 -19.77 10.68
CA GLN A 344 35.06 -19.07 11.93
C GLN A 344 34.84 -17.59 11.64
N CYS A 345 33.71 -17.07 12.10
CA CYS A 345 33.31 -15.67 11.93
C CYS A 345 33.05 -15.06 13.30
N GLU A 346 33.71 -13.93 13.56
CA GLU A 346 33.37 -13.05 14.67
C GLU A 346 32.65 -11.83 14.11
N PHE A 347 31.48 -11.52 14.66
CA PHE A 347 30.77 -10.29 14.33
C PHE A 347 30.60 -9.43 15.58
N LYS A 348 31.04 -8.17 15.50
CA LYS A 348 31.03 -7.23 16.62
C LYS A 348 30.37 -5.91 16.22
N PHE A 349 29.45 -5.43 17.04
CA PHE A 349 28.88 -4.10 16.89
C PHE A 349 29.63 -3.07 17.72
N SER A 350 30.01 -1.94 17.11
CA SER A 350 30.52 -0.76 17.82
C SER A 350 29.44 -0.05 18.64
N LYS A 351 28.20 0.01 18.12
CA LYS A 351 27.03 0.59 18.77
C LYS A 351 25.79 -0.24 18.41
N LEU A 352 24.93 -0.56 19.39
CA LEU A 352 23.73 -1.40 19.22
C LEU A 352 22.45 -0.68 19.68
N GLU A 353 22.52 0.63 19.95
CA GLU A 353 21.37 1.44 20.31
C GLU A 353 20.37 1.45 19.14
N GLY A 354 19.10 1.17 19.40
CA GLY A 354 18.07 1.05 18.36
C GLY A 354 18.11 -0.25 17.54
N LEU A 355 19.01 -1.21 17.82
CA LEU A 355 19.13 -2.48 17.07
C LEU A 355 19.00 -3.71 17.98
N LYS A 356 18.58 -4.85 17.39
CA LYS A 356 18.51 -6.14 18.10
C LYS A 356 18.85 -7.32 17.19
N LEU A 357 19.88 -8.09 17.54
CA LEU A 357 20.13 -9.39 16.90
C LEU A 357 18.95 -10.34 17.08
N ARG A 358 18.60 -11.05 16.02
CA ARG A 358 17.60 -12.11 16.02
C ARG A 358 18.26 -13.44 16.33
N LYS A 359 17.47 -14.33 16.97
CA LYS A 359 17.88 -15.72 17.22
C LYS A 359 18.37 -16.37 15.90
N PRO A 360 19.38 -17.26 15.98
CA PRO A 360 20.03 -17.76 17.20
C PRO A 360 21.05 -16.77 17.83
N PHE A 361 21.36 -15.66 17.16
CA PHE A 361 22.37 -14.71 17.60
C PHE A 361 21.85 -13.75 18.68
N THR A 362 22.69 -13.42 19.65
CA THR A 362 22.36 -12.50 20.76
C THR A 362 23.60 -11.72 21.21
N GLY A 363 23.40 -10.63 21.96
CA GLY A 363 24.49 -9.83 22.54
C GLY A 363 25.12 -8.81 21.56
N LYS A 364 26.33 -8.34 21.89
CA LYS A 364 27.11 -7.38 21.07
C LYS A 364 28.20 -8.03 20.22
N ILE A 365 28.55 -9.28 20.55
CA ILE A 365 29.56 -10.10 19.88
C ILE A 365 28.91 -11.45 19.64
N SER A 366 28.95 -11.94 18.42
CA SER A 366 28.50 -13.29 18.07
C SER A 366 29.61 -14.00 17.31
N ASN A 367 30.06 -15.12 17.87
CA ASN A 367 30.97 -16.05 17.22
C ASN A 367 30.14 -17.18 16.61
N PHE A 368 30.36 -17.47 15.35
CA PHE A 368 29.67 -18.57 14.67
C PHE A 368 30.54 -19.15 13.55
N THR A 369 30.19 -20.36 13.15
CA THR A 369 30.91 -21.08 12.09
C THR A 369 30.02 -21.20 10.88
N VAL A 370 30.51 -20.77 9.72
CA VAL A 370 29.86 -21.02 8.43
C VAL A 370 30.46 -22.30 7.84
N PRO A 371 29.68 -23.37 7.67
CA PRO A 371 30.20 -24.63 7.12
C PRO A 371 30.78 -24.47 5.71
N SER A 372 31.59 -25.45 5.31
CA SER A 372 32.11 -25.56 3.94
C SER A 372 30.96 -25.53 2.93
N ASN A 373 31.15 -24.81 1.82
CA ASN A 373 30.18 -24.66 0.73
C ASN A 373 28.76 -24.25 1.19
N ASN A 374 28.67 -23.44 2.24
CA ASN A 374 27.40 -23.06 2.86
C ASN A 374 27.21 -21.54 2.94
N PHE A 375 25.96 -21.13 3.15
CA PHE A 375 25.50 -19.76 3.26
C PHE A 375 24.95 -19.51 4.67
N GLU A 376 25.34 -18.41 5.31
CA GLU A 376 24.77 -17.99 6.58
C GLU A 376 24.27 -16.55 6.54
N VAL A 377 23.18 -16.27 7.26
CA VAL A 377 22.64 -14.93 7.43
C VAL A 377 22.45 -14.60 8.90
N VAL A 378 22.99 -13.46 9.32
CA VAL A 378 22.73 -12.86 10.63
C VAL A 378 21.70 -11.75 10.46
N LEU A 379 20.53 -11.89 11.11
CA LEU A 379 19.45 -10.91 11.07
C LEU A 379 19.51 -9.95 12.26
N ILE A 380 19.34 -8.66 11.96
CA ILE A 380 19.42 -7.57 12.91
C ILE A 380 18.15 -6.73 12.73
N LYS A 381 17.28 -6.70 13.75
CA LYS A 381 16.04 -5.93 13.72
C LYS A 381 16.31 -4.48 14.14
N VAL A 382 15.76 -3.53 13.41
CA VAL A 382 15.64 -2.13 13.83
C VAL A 382 14.48 -2.00 14.84
N LEU A 383 14.78 -1.43 16.01
CA LEU A 383 13.82 -1.17 17.07
C LEU A 383 13.23 0.24 16.99
N ASP A 384 14.04 1.22 16.57
CA ASP A 384 13.61 2.61 16.36
C ASP A 384 14.33 3.17 15.11
N TYR A 385 13.55 3.71 14.16
CA TYR A 385 14.09 4.28 12.92
C TYR A 385 14.60 5.72 13.10
N ASN A 386 14.16 6.43 14.15
CA ASN A 386 14.55 7.82 14.38
C ASN A 386 16.02 7.98 14.80
N ASP A 387 16.64 6.91 15.32
CA ASP A 387 18.02 6.90 15.83
C ASP A 387 19.06 6.30 14.86
N LEU A 388 18.70 6.05 13.60
CA LEU A 388 19.58 5.40 12.62
C LEU A 388 20.79 6.26 12.20
N GLN A 389 20.76 7.58 12.39
CA GLN A 389 21.79 8.52 11.89
C GLN A 389 23.20 8.37 12.52
N GLY A 390 23.41 7.43 13.45
CA GLY A 390 24.71 7.19 14.09
C GLY A 390 25.22 5.75 13.99
N ILE A 391 24.57 4.88 13.22
CA ILE A 391 24.91 3.45 13.20
C ILE A 391 26.15 3.23 12.31
N GLN A 392 27.32 3.22 12.93
CA GLN A 392 28.52 2.66 12.31
C GLN A 392 28.62 1.17 12.68
N ILE A 393 28.44 0.30 11.70
CA ILE A 393 28.75 -1.12 11.85
C ILE A 393 30.22 -1.32 11.46
N LYS A 394 31.11 -1.29 12.46
CA LYS A 394 32.51 -1.69 12.25
C LYS A 394 32.61 -3.20 12.39
N GLN A 395 32.63 -3.90 11.25
CA GLN A 395 32.86 -5.35 11.21
C GLN A 395 34.35 -5.68 11.37
N SER A 396 34.69 -6.56 12.30
CA SER A 396 36.00 -7.22 12.38
C SER A 396 35.75 -8.72 12.36
N ILE A 397 35.80 -9.32 11.18
CA ILE A 397 35.65 -10.77 11.05
C ILE A 397 37.05 -11.38 11.18
N ILE A 398 37.30 -11.99 12.33
CA ILE A 398 38.56 -12.70 12.60
C ILE A 398 38.39 -14.15 12.15
N PHE A 399 39.16 -14.53 11.13
CA PHE A 399 39.18 -15.90 10.62
C PHE A 399 40.30 -16.67 11.28
N LYS A 400 39.98 -17.85 11.82
CA LYS A 400 40.98 -18.82 12.26
C LYS A 400 40.84 -20.06 11.38
N SER A 401 41.79 -20.24 10.47
CA SER A 401 42.03 -21.55 9.85
C SER A 401 42.58 -22.47 10.94
N LYS A 402 42.19 -23.75 10.94
CA LYS A 402 42.76 -24.75 11.84
C LYS A 402 44.29 -24.91 11.67
N ASP A 403 44.85 -24.41 10.56
CA ASP A 403 46.27 -24.51 10.21
C ASP A 403 47.11 -23.28 10.65
N GLN A 404 46.56 -22.38 11.47
CA GLN A 404 47.33 -21.26 12.03
C GLN A 404 47.20 -21.24 13.55
N ASN A 405 48.05 -22.04 14.20
CA ASN A 405 48.51 -21.84 15.58
C ASN A 405 49.86 -21.12 15.54
#